data_AF-A0A242NVT8-F1
#
_entry.id   AF-A0A242NVT8-F1
#
_cell.length_a   1.000
_cell.length_b   1.000
_cell.length_c   1.000
_cell.angle_alpha   90.00
_cell.angle_beta   90.00
_cell.angle_gamma   90.00
#
_symmetry.space_group_name_H-M   'P 1'
#
loop_
_entity.id
_entity.type
_entity.pdbx_description
1 polymer ?
#
loop_
_entity_poly.entity_id
_entity_poly.type
_entity_poly.pdbx_seq_one_letter_code
_entity_poly.pdbx_strand_id
1 'polypeptide(L)'
;MGTEYPSKSAGIEGAPRDFDYRQYLTEEEAQIVDNAVLKLKLDNYSQWIVLTAYYLRDVSCNAQAKAVGKRPHDIINLLNQAEMFIRGNIYDFFKKAA
;
A
#
# COMPACT_ATOMS: atom_id res chain seq x y z
N MET A 1 1.82 -13.56 16.93
CA MET A 1 2.74 -13.75 15.78
C MET A 1 1.87 -13.81 14.54
N GLY A 2 1.85 -12.76 13.74
CA GLY A 2 0.95 -12.62 12.58
C GLY A 2 1.67 -13.01 11.30
N THR A 3 1.09 -13.93 10.54
CA THR A 3 1.58 -14.43 9.25
C THR A 3 1.23 -13.46 8.12
N GLU A 4 1.75 -12.24 8.19
CA GLU A 4 1.57 -11.22 7.14
C GLU A 4 2.58 -11.36 6.00
N TYR A 5 3.29 -12.49 5.95
CA TYR A 5 4.14 -12.86 4.82
C TYR A 5 3.36 -12.76 3.52
N PRO A 6 3.99 -12.21 2.46
CA PRO A 6 3.32 -11.98 1.21
C PRO A 6 2.77 -13.30 0.70
N SER A 7 1.48 -13.32 0.38
CA SER A 7 0.77 -14.41 -0.31
C SER A 7 1.36 -14.75 -1.70
N LYS A 8 2.54 -14.19 -2.01
CA LYS A 8 3.29 -14.26 -3.26
C LYS A 8 4.76 -14.64 -3.03
N SER A 9 5.08 -15.24 -1.88
CA SER A 9 6.41 -15.78 -1.61
C SER A 9 6.67 -17.00 -2.51
N ALA A 10 7.65 -16.90 -3.41
CA ALA A 10 8.03 -18.00 -4.29
C ALA A 10 8.45 -19.21 -3.44
N GLY A 11 7.76 -20.35 -3.60
CA GLY A 11 8.10 -21.62 -2.95
C GLY A 11 7.04 -22.25 -2.04
N ILE A 12 5.86 -21.63 -1.88
CA ILE A 12 4.74 -22.22 -1.11
C ILE A 12 3.75 -22.92 -2.05
N GLU A 13 3.44 -24.19 -1.79
CA GLU A 13 2.40 -24.94 -2.50
C GLU A 13 1.03 -24.26 -2.33
N GLY A 14 0.44 -23.81 -3.45
CA GLY A 14 -0.84 -23.10 -3.48
C GLY A 14 -0.75 -21.59 -3.72
N ALA A 15 0.45 -21.00 -3.70
CA ALA A 15 0.65 -19.61 -4.13
C ALA A 15 0.46 -19.50 -5.66
N PRO A 16 -0.20 -18.45 -6.18
CA PRO A 16 -0.23 -18.17 -7.62
C PRO A 16 1.20 -18.18 -8.16
N ARG A 17 1.46 -19.02 -9.17
CA ARG A 17 2.79 -19.18 -9.78
C ARG A 17 3.13 -18.07 -10.76
N ASP A 18 2.29 -17.04 -10.86
CA ASP A 18 2.61 -15.85 -11.64
C ASP A 18 3.85 -15.22 -11.01
N PHE A 19 4.90 -15.11 -11.81
CA PHE A 19 6.17 -14.53 -11.39
C PHE A 19 5.90 -13.09 -10.95
N ASP A 20 5.95 -12.81 -9.65
CA ASP A 20 5.76 -11.45 -9.16
C ASP A 20 7.06 -10.67 -9.45
N TYR A 21 7.07 -9.95 -10.57
CA TYR A 21 8.20 -9.12 -10.99
C TYR A 21 8.38 -7.86 -10.14
N ARG A 22 7.55 -7.65 -9.09
CA ARG A 22 7.70 -6.52 -8.19
C ARG A 22 9.03 -6.60 -7.46
N GLN A 23 9.77 -5.49 -7.50
CA GLN A 23 10.96 -5.33 -6.67
C GLN A 23 10.53 -5.19 -5.22
N TYR A 24 10.97 -6.12 -4.37
CA TYR A 24 10.71 -6.06 -2.95
C TYR A 24 11.65 -5.06 -2.28
N LEU A 25 11.11 -4.34 -1.29
CA LEU A 25 11.91 -3.56 -0.35
C LEU A 25 12.75 -4.51 0.51
N THR A 26 13.90 -4.04 0.97
CA THR A 26 14.61 -4.69 2.08
C THR A 26 13.73 -4.66 3.34
N GLU A 27 14.03 -5.51 4.34
CA GLU A 27 13.26 -5.52 5.60
C GLU A 27 13.25 -4.15 6.30
N GLU A 28 14.38 -3.44 6.26
CA GLU A 28 14.53 -2.12 6.87
C GLU A 28 13.69 -1.06 6.14
N GLU A 29 13.74 -1.05 4.80
CA GLU A 29 12.90 -0.18 3.97
C GLU A 29 11.41 -0.49 4.14
N ALA A 30 11.04 -1.77 4.23
CA ALA A 30 9.67 -2.21 4.48
C ALA A 30 9.17 -1.70 5.84
N GLN A 31 9.99 -1.82 6.89
CA GLN A 31 9.64 -1.32 8.22
C GLN A 31 9.40 0.20 8.24
N ILE A 32 10.18 0.97 7.48
CA ILE A 32 9.99 2.42 7.34
C ILE A 32 8.63 2.73 6.69
N VAL A 33 8.30 2.03 5.60
CA VAL A 33 7.02 2.20 4.90
C VAL A 33 5.85 1.77 5.79
N ASP A 34 5.95 0.64 6.48
CA ASP A 34 4.92 0.14 7.38
C ASP A 34 4.62 1.14 8.51
N ASN A 35 5.66 1.72 9.10
CA ASN A 35 5.50 2.76 10.11
C ASN A 35 4.77 4.01 9.56
N ALA A 36 5.05 4.41 8.32
CA ALA A 36 4.33 5.51 7.67
C ALA A 36 2.85 5.16 7.43
N VAL A 37 2.56 3.93 7.01
CA VAL A 37 1.19 3.44 6.81
C VAL A 37 0.42 3.35 8.13
N LEU A 38 1.07 2.93 9.21
CA LEU A 38 0.48 2.92 10.56
C LEU A 38 0.17 4.33 11.06
N LYS A 39 1.04 5.31 10.80
CA LYS A 39 0.76 6.73 11.10
C LYS A 39 -0.45 7.23 10.30
N LEU A 40 -0.53 6.90 9.01
CA LEU A 40 -1.67 7.28 8.17
C LEU A 40 -2.99 6.70 8.72
N LYS A 41 -2.98 5.47 9.26
CA LYS A 41 -4.15 4.86 9.89
C LYS A 41 -4.69 5.68 11.06
N LEU A 42 -3.78 6.24 11.87
CA LEU A 42 -4.13 7.06 13.03
C LEU A 42 -4.57 8.48 12.64
N ASP A 43 -3.95 9.04 11.59
CA ASP A 43 -4.25 10.39 11.09
C ASP A 43 -5.58 10.42 10.29
N ASN A 44 -5.71 9.54 9.30
CA ASN A 44 -6.86 9.48 8.42
C ASN A 44 -7.19 8.05 7.97
N TYR A 45 -8.13 7.44 8.69
CA TYR A 45 -8.56 6.07 8.45
C TYR A 45 -9.16 5.86 7.04
N SER A 46 -9.81 6.86 6.46
CA SER A 46 -10.41 6.74 5.12
C SER A 46 -9.34 6.66 4.03
N GLN A 47 -8.30 7.49 4.13
CA GLN A 47 -7.12 7.43 3.25
C GLN A 47 -6.38 6.10 3.41
N TRP A 48 -6.21 5.63 4.66
CA TRP A 48 -5.58 4.33 4.94
C TRP A 48 -6.35 3.15 4.31
N ILE A 49 -7.68 3.12 4.40
CA ILE A 49 -8.49 2.07 3.77
C ILE A 49 -8.29 2.08 2.25
N VAL A 50 -8.36 3.25 1.61
CA VAL A 50 -8.23 3.36 0.15
C VAL A 50 -6.84 2.90 -0.30
N LEU A 51 -5.79 3.33 0.40
CA LEU A 51 -4.41 2.97 0.12
C LEU A 51 -4.19 1.45 0.24
N THR A 52 -4.60 0.86 1.36
CA THR A 52 -4.41 -0.59 1.61
C THR A 52 -5.26 -1.46 0.69
N ALA A 53 -6.49 -1.03 0.35
CA ALA A 53 -7.30 -1.74 -0.63
C ALA A 53 -6.66 -1.71 -2.02
N TYR A 54 -6.03 -0.59 -2.39
CA TYR A 54 -5.37 -0.44 -3.68
C TYR A 54 -4.09 -1.30 -3.76
N TYR A 55 -3.16 -1.15 -2.81
CA TYR A 55 -1.84 -1.78 -2.89
C TYR A 55 -1.76 -3.22 -2.37
N LEU A 56 -2.52 -3.59 -1.33
CA LEU A 56 -2.43 -4.93 -0.73
C LEU A 56 -3.45 -5.91 -1.32
N ARG A 57 -4.57 -5.41 -1.83
CA ARG A 57 -5.67 -6.23 -2.36
C ARG A 57 -5.88 -6.07 -3.86
N ASP A 58 -5.04 -5.27 -4.52
CA ASP A 58 -5.10 -4.98 -5.96
C ASP A 58 -6.51 -4.50 -6.41
N VAL A 59 -7.26 -3.80 -5.53
CA VAL A 59 -8.62 -3.30 -5.83
C VAL A 59 -8.54 -1.92 -6.46
N SER A 60 -8.89 -1.82 -7.75
CA SER A 60 -8.88 -0.54 -8.47
C SER A 60 -9.79 0.53 -7.85
N CYS A 61 -9.44 1.81 -8.02
CA CYS A 61 -10.25 2.93 -7.54
C CYS A 61 -11.70 2.90 -8.07
N ASN A 62 -11.91 2.43 -9.31
CA ASN A 62 -13.25 2.25 -9.89
C ASN A 62 -14.06 1.21 -9.13
N ALA A 63 -13.46 0.07 -8.80
CA ALA A 63 -14.12 -0.99 -8.04
C ALA A 63 -14.44 -0.53 -6.61
N GLN A 64 -13.51 0.16 -5.95
CA GLN A 64 -13.74 0.75 -4.63
C GLN A 64 -14.89 1.76 -4.67
N ALA A 65 -14.88 2.68 -5.65
CA ALA A 65 -15.92 3.71 -5.82
C ALA A 65 -17.32 3.10 -6.04
N LYS A 66 -17.40 2.06 -6.86
CA LYS A 66 -18.63 1.29 -7.09
C LYS A 66 -19.15 0.65 -5.81
N ALA A 67 -18.26 0.07 -4.99
CA ALA A 67 -18.63 -0.59 -3.74
C ALA A 67 -19.19 0.39 -2.69
N VAL A 68 -18.72 1.63 -2.66
CA VAL A 68 -19.15 2.65 -1.69
C VAL A 68 -20.13 3.68 -2.24
N GLY A 69 -20.58 3.53 -3.49
CA GLY A 69 -21.52 4.45 -4.14
C GLY A 69 -20.98 5.86 -4.37
N LYS A 70 -19.66 6.02 -4.56
CA LYS A 70 -19.00 7.32 -4.83
C LYS A 70 -18.50 7.43 -6.27
N ARG A 71 -18.10 8.64 -6.67
CA ARG A 71 -17.43 8.84 -7.97
C ARG A 71 -15.99 8.32 -7.88
N PRO A 72 -15.45 7.68 -8.93
CA PRO A 72 -14.05 7.23 -8.96
C PRO A 72 -13.04 8.34 -8.63
N HIS A 73 -13.31 9.56 -9.09
CA HIS A 73 -12.49 10.74 -8.82
C HIS A 73 -12.32 11.02 -7.31
N ASP A 74 -13.34 10.78 -6.50
CA ASP A 74 -13.27 11.01 -5.06
C ASP A 74 -12.32 10.00 -4.39
N ILE A 75 -12.32 8.74 -4.86
CA ILE A 75 -11.41 7.70 -4.38
C ILE A 75 -9.98 7.97 -4.86
N ILE A 76 -9.80 8.39 -6.10
CA ILE A 76 -8.49 8.77 -6.64
C ILE A 76 -7.89 9.92 -5.82
N ASN A 77 -8.69 10.92 -5.46
CA ASN A 77 -8.21 12.03 -4.63
C ASN A 77 -7.80 11.57 -3.22
N LEU A 78 -8.55 10.65 -2.60
CA LEU A 78 -8.17 10.06 -1.32
C LEU A 78 -6.86 9.26 -1.44
N LEU A 79 -6.69 8.49 -2.52
CA LEU A 79 -5.46 7.74 -2.77
C LEU A 79 -4.27 8.70 -2.95
N ASN A 80 -4.41 9.73 -3.77
CA ASN A 80 -3.36 10.74 -3.99
C ASN A 80 -2.94 11.41 -2.66
N GLN A 81 -3.91 11.79 -1.82
CA GLN A 81 -3.60 12.38 -0.51
C GLN A 81 -2.88 11.39 0.41
N ALA A 82 -3.30 10.13 0.41
CA ALA A 82 -2.61 9.07 1.15
C ALA A 82 -1.17 8.90 0.67
N GLU A 83 -0.94 8.82 -0.64
CA GLU A 83 0.40 8.68 -1.23
C GLU A 83 1.29 9.89 -0.92
N MET A 84 0.75 11.12 -0.96
CA MET A 84 1.50 12.32 -0.57
C MET A 84 1.89 12.29 0.91
N PHE A 85 0.99 11.83 1.79
CA PHE A 85 1.30 11.65 3.21
C PHE A 85 2.42 10.63 3.42
N ILE A 86 2.33 9.46 2.78
CA ILE A 86 3.36 8.42 2.86
C ILE A 86 4.69 8.96 2.35
N ARG A 87 4.69 9.60 1.17
CA ARG A 87 5.88 10.24 0.59
C ARG A 87 6.52 11.21 1.58
N GLY A 88 5.74 12.09 2.22
CA GLY A 88 6.26 13.04 3.20
C GLY A 88 6.91 12.38 4.42
N ASN A 89 6.48 11.17 4.79
CA ASN A 89 7.02 10.43 5.92
C ASN A 89 8.23 9.55 5.57
N ILE A 90 8.42 9.21 4.29
CA ILE A 90 9.52 8.33 3.86
C ILE A 90 10.59 9.05 3.02
N TYR A 91 10.32 10.27 2.55
CA TYR A 91 11.17 10.98 1.60
C TYR A 91 12.64 11.05 2.03
N ASP A 92 12.90 11.42 3.28
CA ASP A 92 14.27 11.59 3.79
C ASP A 92 15.04 10.26 3.88
N PHE A 93 14.35 9.14 4.07
CA PHE A 93 14.96 7.82 4.18
C PHE A 93 15.39 7.25 2.82
N PHE A 94 14.61 7.55 1.76
CA PHE A 94 14.87 7.07 0.41
C PHE A 94 15.56 8.12 -0.47
N LYS A 95 15.95 9.25 0.10
CA LYS A 95 16.77 10.24 -0.59
C LYS A 95 18.15 9.63 -0.82
N LYS A 96 18.39 9.09 -2.02
CA LYS A 96 19.75 8.75 -2.45
C LYS A 96 20.62 9.99 -2.22
N ALA A 97 21.73 9.81 -1.50
CA ALA A 97 22.82 10.77 -1.53
C ALA A 97 23.18 10.98 -3.01
N ALA A 98 22.91 12.19 -3.49
CA ALA A 98 23.19 12.59 -4.86
C ALA A 98 24.70 12.61 -5.14
#